data_AF-A0A812QXU3-F1
#
_entry.id   AF-A0A812QXU3-F1
#
_cell.length_a   1.000
_cell.length_b   1.000
_cell.length_c   1.000
_cell.angle_alpha   90.00
_cell.angle_beta   90.00
_cell.angle_gamma   90.00
#
_symmetry.space_group_name_H-M   'P 1'
#
loop_
_entity.id
_entity.type
_entity.pdbx_description
1 polymer ?
#
loop_
_entity_poly.entity_id
_entity_poly.type
_entity_poly.pdbx_seq_one_letter_code
_entity_poly.pdbx_strand_id
1 'polypeptide(L)'
;NFFCAKSDESRLCRFAYIIEVAEASSLCISALQPTKRGTFARDDRKRFYQPGDLSLLLLELSSSESTCLISGRLTGSAARSTLQVHLPSGRFLLCPVCLGPGPLGTDGIGPEASSWALRVHSSHPVAVQPASGRFAASLERATAAAVRSAALPGARGLSPKETIVVKEVQPGIFLVQKRFDGVVLLSMARTQNSSSGRSGPIILQVCAKAMWARGAAGLLTAKRVPAALEQKLPCQLCAQSGHASRNCPNQRRRPRYARWSHDLAAWNLFEVDVCLDPGALSLCMALVASSEQGAVGSVVTDDGRKSAGGYPTPALGSTGPFNPITSWDEEQIRRCSLLNAPAPSEEAQLARAIALSLAEQSGQDPVLTDALAEDEDAALQAALMASLEGTPATAGAEQVPNEPKATTKDSKRSKAGEKKASQTPADMEVAEAIAALARRRPGGVVNINELNQDAACKKVLKPLQKKHGVKLSKAWLEKFPQILALSEEGSTLVVTAKA
;
A
#
# COMPACT_ATOMS: atom_id res chain seq x y z
N ASN A 1 -9.04 6.14 -21.26
CA ASN A 1 -7.99 6.67 -20.37
C ASN A 1 -8.44 6.54 -18.92
N PHE A 2 -8.50 5.30 -18.43
CA PHE A 2 -8.96 4.93 -17.08
C PHE A 2 -7.81 4.24 -16.36
N PHE A 3 -6.90 5.04 -15.81
CA PHE A 3 -5.99 4.75 -14.71
C PHE A 3 -5.33 6.11 -14.47
N CYS A 4 -5.57 6.72 -13.32
CA CYS A 4 -4.79 7.88 -12.94
C CYS A 4 -3.36 7.38 -12.72
N ALA A 5 -2.48 7.61 -13.69
CA ALA A 5 -1.04 7.33 -13.63
C ALA A 5 -0.29 8.24 -12.63
N LYS A 6 -1.04 8.93 -11.77
CA LYS A 6 -0.56 9.64 -10.60
C LYS A 6 -1.48 9.26 -9.44
N SER A 7 -1.36 8.03 -8.96
CA SER A 7 -1.32 7.89 -7.51
C SER A 7 -0.23 8.85 -7.06
N ASP A 8 -0.56 9.89 -6.29
CA ASP A 8 0.50 10.49 -5.48
C ASP A 8 1.16 9.32 -4.76
N GLU A 9 2.43 9.07 -5.08
CA GLU A 9 3.25 7.96 -4.58
C GLU A 9 3.31 7.94 -3.03
N SER A 10 2.87 9.06 -2.44
CA SER A 10 2.93 9.50 -1.04
C SER A 10 1.76 9.03 -0.14
N ARG A 11 0.63 8.56 -0.69
CA ARG A 11 -0.60 8.42 0.12
C ARG A 11 -0.69 7.10 0.90
N LEU A 12 0.18 6.92 1.89
CA LEU A 12 -0.01 5.91 2.95
C LEU A 12 -1.30 6.18 3.75
N CYS A 13 -1.62 7.44 3.97
CA CYS A 13 -2.79 7.88 4.74
C CYS A 13 -3.36 9.16 4.13
N ARG A 14 -4.64 9.15 3.75
CA ARG A 14 -5.35 10.36 3.28
C ARG A 14 -6.23 10.99 4.36
N PHE A 15 -6.63 10.18 5.32
CA PHE A 15 -7.57 10.56 6.37
C PHE A 15 -6.92 10.21 7.68
N ALA A 16 -6.79 11.18 8.57
CA ALA A 16 -6.41 10.93 9.95
C ALA A 16 -7.44 11.58 10.87
N TYR A 17 -7.54 11.09 12.10
CA TYR A 17 -8.50 11.57 13.08
C TYR A 17 -7.77 11.85 14.38
N ILE A 18 -8.01 13.03 14.95
CA ILE A 18 -7.56 13.35 16.29
C ILE A 18 -8.64 12.82 17.24
N ILE A 19 -8.23 12.03 18.21
CA ILE A 19 -9.05 11.52 19.29
C ILE A 19 -8.56 12.19 20.57
N GLU A 20 -9.43 12.95 21.22
CA GLU A 20 -9.14 13.58 22.51
C GLU A 20 -9.91 12.85 23.60
N VAL A 21 -9.15 12.38 24.58
CA VAL A 21 -9.62 11.55 25.68
C VAL A 21 -9.46 12.37 26.96
N ALA A 22 -10.56 12.83 27.54
CA ALA A 22 -10.53 13.62 28.78
C ALA A 22 -10.27 12.75 30.01
N GLU A 23 -10.83 11.54 30.02
CA GLU A 23 -10.72 10.54 31.07
C GLU A 23 -10.30 9.21 30.47
N ALA A 24 -9.49 8.43 31.18
CA ALA A 24 -9.01 7.14 30.70
C ALA A 24 -10.18 6.27 30.19
N SER A 25 -10.05 5.76 28.96
CA SER A 25 -11.18 5.15 28.25
C SER A 25 -10.73 3.95 27.42
N SER A 26 -11.56 2.91 27.44
CA SER A 26 -11.43 1.77 26.54
C SER A 26 -12.14 2.09 25.23
N LEU A 27 -11.41 2.00 24.12
CA LEU A 27 -11.90 2.26 22.78
C LEU A 27 -11.94 0.99 21.92
N CYS A 28 -13.01 0.85 21.14
CA CYS A 28 -13.13 -0.10 20.04
C CYS A 28 -13.32 0.69 18.75
N ILE A 29 -12.25 0.80 17.97
CA ILE A 29 -12.17 1.56 16.73
C ILE A 29 -12.29 0.58 15.57
N SER A 30 -13.23 0.80 14.65
CA SER A 30 -13.42 -0.05 13.48
C SER A 30 -13.46 0.77 12.20
N ALA A 31 -12.68 0.36 11.21
CA ALA A 31 -12.77 0.86 9.86
C ALA A 31 -13.41 -0.20 8.96
N LEU A 32 -14.51 0.18 8.32
CA LEU A 32 -15.40 -0.71 7.58
C LEU A 32 -15.40 -0.33 6.11
N GLN A 33 -14.97 -1.25 5.26
CA GLN A 33 -15.11 -1.16 3.82
C GLN A 33 -16.45 -1.76 3.38
N PRO A 34 -17.09 -1.22 2.33
CA PRO A 34 -18.27 -1.79 1.75
C PRO A 34 -17.93 -3.12 1.07
N THR A 35 -18.58 -4.19 1.48
CA THR A 35 -18.38 -5.54 0.90
C THR A 35 -19.52 -5.99 0.03
N LYS A 36 -20.72 -5.42 0.25
CA LYS A 36 -21.93 -5.84 -0.45
C LYS A 36 -22.19 -4.93 -1.65
N ARG A 37 -22.91 -5.49 -2.61
CA ARG A 37 -23.41 -4.74 -3.76
C ARG A 37 -24.41 -3.69 -3.26
N GLY A 38 -24.26 -2.45 -3.70
CA GLY A 38 -25.19 -1.37 -3.37
C GLY A 38 -25.07 -0.78 -1.96
N THR A 39 -23.96 -1.03 -1.26
CA THR A 39 -23.75 -0.52 0.12
C THR A 39 -23.45 0.97 0.16
N PHE A 40 -22.89 1.54 -0.92
CA PHE A 40 -22.59 2.98 -1.04
C PHE A 40 -23.72 3.75 -1.71
N ALA A 41 -24.26 3.22 -2.81
CA ALA A 41 -25.38 3.80 -3.52
C ALA A 41 -26.33 2.70 -4.03
N ARG A 42 -27.62 3.02 -4.16
CA ARG A 42 -28.64 2.09 -4.70
C ARG A 42 -28.26 1.60 -6.12
N ASP A 43 -27.51 2.41 -6.85
CA ASP A 43 -27.06 2.14 -8.22
C ASP A 43 -25.94 1.10 -8.31
N ASP A 44 -25.27 0.78 -7.20
CA ASP A 44 -24.16 -0.18 -7.15
C ASP A 44 -24.57 -1.62 -6.81
N ARG A 45 -25.88 -1.91 -6.78
CA ARG A 45 -26.44 -3.24 -6.45
C ARG A 45 -25.98 -4.38 -7.36
N LYS A 46 -25.28 -4.10 -8.46
CA LYS A 46 -24.71 -5.11 -9.36
C LYS A 46 -23.17 -5.22 -9.30
N ARG A 47 -22.48 -4.38 -8.52
CA ARG A 47 -21.02 -4.24 -8.55
C ARG A 47 -20.36 -4.92 -7.35
N PHE A 48 -19.27 -5.63 -7.59
CA PHE A 48 -18.47 -6.29 -6.56
C PHE A 48 -17.32 -5.37 -6.15
N TYR A 49 -17.16 -5.15 -4.84
CA TYR A 49 -16.05 -4.40 -4.29
C TYR A 49 -14.95 -5.38 -3.89
N GLN A 50 -13.75 -5.17 -4.40
CA GLN A 50 -12.58 -5.86 -3.87
C GLN A 50 -12.19 -5.13 -2.57
N PRO A 51 -12.25 -5.79 -1.40
CA PRO A 51 -11.80 -5.18 -0.17
C PRO A 51 -10.33 -4.79 -0.32
N GLY A 52 -10.03 -3.53 -0.01
CA GLY A 52 -8.66 -3.05 0.06
C GLY A 52 -7.98 -3.57 1.32
N ASP A 53 -6.72 -3.23 1.50
CA ASP A 53 -6.01 -3.41 2.75
C ASP A 53 -6.16 -2.15 3.59
N LEU A 54 -6.94 -2.24 4.67
CA LEU A 54 -7.16 -1.14 5.57
C LEU A 54 -6.56 -1.51 6.92
N SER A 55 -5.49 -0.83 7.28
CA SER A 55 -4.82 -0.96 8.56
C SER A 55 -5.14 0.25 9.42
N LEU A 56 -5.08 0.10 10.74
CA LEU A 56 -5.30 1.17 11.70
C LEU A 56 -4.04 1.34 12.54
N LEU A 57 -3.45 2.53 12.54
CA LEU A 57 -2.34 2.87 13.44
C LEU A 57 -2.81 3.97 14.37
N LEU A 58 -2.49 3.87 15.65
CA LEU A 58 -2.82 4.87 16.65
C LEU A 58 -1.53 5.38 17.27
N LEU A 59 -1.31 6.68 17.12
CA LEU A 59 -0.16 7.38 17.66
C LEU A 59 -0.59 8.28 18.82
N GLU A 60 0.27 8.44 19.80
CA GLU A 60 0.13 9.50 20.80
C GLU A 60 0.70 10.81 20.25
N LEU A 61 -0.01 11.90 20.48
CA LEU A 61 0.44 13.25 20.16
C LEU A 61 1.02 13.87 21.42
N SER A 62 2.34 13.83 21.56
CA SER A 62 3.05 14.55 22.61
C SER A 62 3.06 16.06 22.34
N SER A 63 3.18 16.87 23.40
CA SER A 63 3.48 18.31 23.29
C SER A 63 4.80 18.59 22.58
N SER A 64 5.75 17.64 22.62
CA SER A 64 7.08 17.74 22.00
C SER A 64 7.12 17.38 20.51
N GLU A 65 5.98 17.37 19.83
CA GLU A 65 5.81 16.95 18.41
C GLU A 65 6.24 15.52 18.08
N SER A 66 6.81 14.78 19.04
CA SER A 66 7.14 13.37 18.88
C SER A 66 5.86 12.54 18.87
N THR A 67 5.75 11.66 17.87
CA THR A 67 4.63 10.73 17.74
C THR A 67 5.10 9.34 18.09
N CYS A 68 4.57 8.76 19.16
CA CYS A 68 4.85 7.37 19.53
C CYS A 68 3.71 6.46 19.05
N LEU A 69 4.05 5.32 18.44
CA LEU A 69 3.06 4.30 18.09
C LEU A 69 2.59 3.60 19.38
N ILE A 70 1.34 3.82 19.76
CA ILE A 70 0.75 3.22 20.97
C ILE A 70 0.17 1.84 20.67
N SER A 71 -0.55 1.74 19.56
CA SER A 71 -1.21 0.50 19.17
C SER A 71 -1.51 0.54 17.68
N GLY A 72 -1.80 -0.61 17.10
CA GLY A 72 -2.21 -0.68 15.72
C GLY A 72 -2.77 -2.03 15.35
N ARG A 73 -3.19 -2.13 14.10
CA ARG A 73 -3.65 -3.34 13.46
C ARG A 73 -3.31 -3.27 11.98
N LEU A 74 -2.33 -4.08 11.59
CA LEU A 74 -1.96 -4.26 10.19
C LEU A 74 -2.71 -5.47 9.63
N THR A 75 -3.54 -5.25 8.61
CA THR A 75 -4.37 -6.30 8.02
C THR A 75 -4.38 -6.24 6.50
N GLY A 76 -4.19 -7.40 5.87
CA GLY A 76 -4.23 -7.56 4.42
C GLY A 76 -5.63 -7.91 3.94
N SER A 77 -6.12 -7.18 2.92
CA SER A 77 -7.37 -7.49 2.19
C SER A 77 -8.56 -7.81 3.09
N ALA A 78 -8.73 -7.07 4.18
CA ALA A 78 -9.81 -7.23 5.12
C ALA A 78 -10.86 -6.13 4.91
N ALA A 79 -12.10 -6.56 4.71
CA ALA A 79 -13.26 -5.69 4.68
C ALA A 79 -13.46 -4.84 5.94
N ARG A 80 -12.89 -5.29 7.05
CA ARG A 80 -13.00 -4.66 8.36
C ARG A 80 -11.66 -4.78 9.08
N SER A 81 -11.19 -3.67 9.60
CA SER A 81 -10.11 -3.63 10.58
C SER A 81 -10.63 -3.06 11.87
N THR A 82 -10.37 -3.74 12.98
CA THR A 82 -10.84 -3.36 14.32
C THR A 82 -9.69 -3.33 15.30
N LEU A 83 -9.49 -2.18 15.93
CA LEU A 83 -8.50 -1.93 16.96
C LEU A 83 -9.21 -1.79 18.31
N GLN A 84 -8.77 -2.55 19.31
CA GLN A 84 -9.22 -2.40 20.70
C GLN A 84 -8.04 -1.91 21.52
N VAL A 85 -8.23 -0.82 22.26
CA VAL A 85 -7.15 -0.16 23.00
C VAL A 85 -7.70 0.51 24.26
N HIS A 86 -6.90 0.53 25.32
CA HIS A 86 -7.17 1.32 26.51
C HIS A 86 -6.25 2.55 26.47
N LEU A 87 -6.83 3.74 26.47
CA LEU A 87 -6.09 4.99 26.34
C LEU A 87 -6.16 5.79 27.64
N PRO A 88 -5.05 6.39 28.09
CA PRO A 88 -5.08 7.39 29.15
C PRO A 88 -5.72 8.68 28.64
N SER A 89 -5.92 9.64 29.54
CA SER A 89 -6.28 11.00 29.15
C SER A 89 -5.18 11.60 28.28
N GLY A 90 -5.53 12.17 27.13
CA GLY A 90 -4.55 12.69 26.19
C GLY A 90 -5.11 12.94 24.79
N ARG A 91 -4.21 13.19 23.84
CA ARG A 91 -4.52 13.43 22.44
C ARG A 91 -3.83 12.38 21.59
N PHE A 92 -4.58 11.77 20.69
CA PHE A 92 -4.11 10.67 19.86
C PHE A 92 -4.42 10.92 18.41
N LEU A 93 -3.55 10.45 17.52
CA LEU A 93 -3.73 10.48 16.08
C LEU A 93 -4.02 9.07 15.58
N LEU A 94 -5.25 8.87 15.10
CA LEU A 94 -5.63 7.65 14.41
C LEU A 94 -5.37 7.81 12.91
N CYS A 95 -4.50 6.95 12.39
CA CYS A 95 -4.11 6.86 10.98
C CYS A 95 -4.63 5.56 10.35
N PRO A 96 -5.75 5.60 9.62
CA PRO A 96 -6.12 4.60 8.63
C PRO A 96 -5.11 4.55 7.48
N VAL A 97 -4.42 3.42 7.33
CA VAL A 97 -3.34 3.22 6.36
C VAL A 97 -3.73 2.17 5.31
N CYS A 98 -3.40 2.44 4.05
CA CYS A 98 -3.43 1.46 2.98
C CYS A 98 -1.99 1.21 2.49
N LEU A 99 -1.48 0.01 2.69
CA LEU A 99 -0.15 -0.43 2.25
C LEU A 99 -0.17 -0.93 0.79
N GLY A 100 -1.33 -1.31 0.27
CA GLY A 100 -1.58 -1.68 -1.12
C GLY A 100 -2.16 -0.51 -1.94
N PRO A 101 -2.92 -0.79 -3.01
CA PRO A 101 -3.56 0.24 -3.83
C PRO A 101 -4.75 0.93 -3.13
N GLY A 102 -5.11 0.51 -1.91
CA GLY A 102 -6.27 1.00 -1.19
C GLY A 102 -7.59 0.47 -1.78
N PRO A 103 -8.72 0.72 -1.08
CA PRO A 103 -10.03 0.33 -1.58
C PRO A 103 -10.38 1.13 -2.84
N LEU A 104 -10.72 0.42 -3.93
CA LEU A 104 -11.14 1.04 -5.19
C LEU A 104 -12.65 1.27 -5.17
N GLY A 105 -13.07 2.54 -5.21
CA GLY A 105 -14.44 2.91 -5.58
C GLY A 105 -14.65 2.67 -7.08
N THR A 106 -15.78 2.11 -7.49
CA THR A 106 -15.97 1.61 -8.86
C THR A 106 -16.25 2.68 -9.92
N ASP A 107 -16.33 3.97 -9.58
CA ASP A 107 -17.00 4.94 -10.46
C ASP A 107 -16.33 6.28 -10.67
N GLY A 108 -15.04 6.45 -10.33
CA GLY A 108 -14.37 7.74 -10.59
C GLY A 108 -15.10 8.92 -9.93
N ILE A 109 -15.98 8.66 -8.95
CA ILE A 109 -16.42 9.63 -7.96
C ILE A 109 -15.12 10.21 -7.44
N GLY A 110 -15.00 11.53 -7.55
CA GLY A 110 -13.74 12.23 -7.43
C GLY A 110 -12.95 11.77 -6.21
N PRO A 111 -11.62 11.94 -6.23
CA PRO A 111 -10.72 11.43 -5.20
C PRO A 111 -11.21 11.66 -3.76
N GLU A 112 -12.04 12.66 -3.50
CA GLU A 112 -12.55 13.09 -2.20
C GLU A 112 -13.49 12.12 -1.45
N ALA A 113 -14.16 11.17 -2.10
CA ALA A 113 -15.05 10.25 -1.39
C ALA A 113 -14.29 9.05 -0.79
N SER A 114 -14.23 8.95 0.55
CA SER A 114 -13.67 7.78 1.23
C SER A 114 -14.58 6.56 1.02
N SER A 115 -14.05 5.49 0.43
CA SER A 115 -14.79 4.24 0.20
C SER A 115 -14.86 3.34 1.44
N TRP A 116 -14.89 3.92 2.64
CA TRP A 116 -14.92 3.22 3.92
C TRP A 116 -15.48 4.14 5.02
N ALA A 117 -15.92 3.56 6.13
CA ALA A 117 -16.49 4.27 7.28
C ALA A 117 -15.72 3.97 8.57
N LEU A 118 -15.42 5.00 9.36
CA LEU A 118 -14.85 4.86 10.69
C LEU A 118 -15.96 4.80 11.74
N ARG A 119 -15.81 3.93 12.73
CA ARG A 119 -16.64 3.88 13.94
C ARG A 119 -15.75 3.84 15.15
N VAL A 120 -16.05 4.67 16.13
CA VAL A 120 -15.36 4.69 17.43
C VAL A 120 -16.42 4.43 18.50
N HIS A 121 -16.24 3.36 19.26
CA HIS A 121 -17.02 3.08 20.46
C HIS A 121 -16.10 3.28 21.66
N SER A 122 -16.58 3.99 22.68
CA SER A 122 -15.80 4.35 23.86
C SER A 122 -16.56 4.05 25.14
N SER A 123 -15.85 3.74 26.23
CA SER A 123 -16.47 3.59 27.55
C SER A 123 -16.84 4.94 28.18
N HIS A 124 -16.07 6.00 27.88
CA HIS A 124 -16.36 7.38 28.27
C HIS A 124 -16.48 8.28 27.03
N PRO A 125 -17.16 9.44 27.11
CA PRO A 125 -17.21 10.38 25.99
C PRO A 125 -15.81 10.79 25.52
N VAL A 126 -15.57 10.72 24.21
CA VAL A 126 -14.32 11.16 23.57
C VAL A 126 -14.65 12.10 22.42
N ALA A 127 -13.80 13.11 22.20
CA ALA A 127 -13.93 13.97 21.04
C ALA A 127 -13.16 13.35 19.86
N VAL A 128 -13.82 13.21 18.72
CA VAL A 128 -13.21 12.69 17.49
C VAL A 128 -13.39 13.71 16.38
N GLN A 129 -12.28 14.19 15.83
CA GLN A 129 -12.30 15.19 14.78
C GLN A 129 -11.36 14.77 13.63
N PRO A 130 -11.73 15.00 12.36
CA PRO A 130 -10.80 14.83 11.25
C PRO A 130 -9.57 15.73 11.44
N ALA A 131 -8.37 15.19 11.27
CA ALA A 131 -7.16 15.98 11.18
C ALA A 131 -7.23 16.80 9.88
N SER A 132 -7.45 18.11 10.01
CA SER A 132 -7.63 19.01 8.87
C SER A 132 -6.46 18.95 7.87
N GLY A 133 -6.72 19.26 6.59
CA GLY A 133 -5.74 19.15 5.50
C GLY A 133 -4.46 20.00 5.67
N ARG A 134 -4.43 20.95 6.62
CA ARG A 134 -3.22 21.72 6.98
C ARG A 134 -2.05 20.84 7.43
N PHE A 135 -2.33 19.62 7.90
CA PHE A 135 -1.31 18.71 8.39
C PHE A 135 -0.89 17.64 7.38
N ALA A 136 -1.33 17.68 6.12
CA ALA A 136 -1.13 16.58 5.16
C ALA A 136 0.33 16.08 5.06
N ALA A 137 1.31 16.99 4.93
CA ALA A 137 2.72 16.62 4.86
C ALA A 137 3.26 16.03 6.19
N SER A 138 2.80 16.54 7.33
CA SER A 138 3.16 16.01 8.66
C SER A 138 2.47 14.67 8.94
N LEU A 139 1.25 14.45 8.44
CA LEU A 139 0.52 13.19 8.55
C LEU A 139 1.20 12.08 7.76
N GLU A 140 1.70 12.38 6.57
CA GLU A 140 2.46 11.40 5.78
C GLU A 140 3.74 10.97 6.52
N ARG A 141 4.51 11.95 7.02
CA ARG A 141 5.71 11.67 7.82
C ARG A 141 5.41 10.88 9.09
N ALA A 142 4.37 11.28 9.85
CA ALA A 142 3.94 10.58 11.06
C ALA A 142 3.46 9.15 10.75
N THR A 143 2.72 8.97 9.66
CA THR A 143 2.27 7.64 9.22
C THR A 143 3.45 6.78 8.81
N ALA A 144 4.37 7.30 8.01
CA ALA A 144 5.58 6.59 7.62
C ALA A 144 6.43 6.21 8.85
N ALA A 145 6.58 7.13 9.80
CA ALA A 145 7.23 6.87 11.08
C ALA A 145 6.51 5.75 11.85
N ALA A 146 5.18 5.78 11.97
CA ALA A 146 4.42 4.72 12.62
C ALA A 146 4.55 3.36 11.94
N VAL A 147 4.54 3.30 10.60
CA VAL A 147 4.77 2.04 9.88
C VAL A 147 6.19 1.52 10.11
N ARG A 148 7.19 2.41 10.14
CA ARG A 148 8.57 2.04 10.52
C ARG A 148 8.65 1.53 11.94
N SER A 149 8.03 2.24 12.90
CA SER A 149 7.94 1.81 14.29
C SER A 149 7.26 0.45 14.41
N ALA A 150 6.21 0.20 13.62
CA ALA A 150 5.54 -1.09 13.61
C ALA A 150 6.43 -2.25 13.10
N ALA A 151 7.45 -1.92 12.32
CA ALA A 151 8.41 -2.89 11.81
C ALA A 151 9.53 -3.23 12.83
N LEU A 152 9.66 -2.45 13.91
CA LEU A 152 10.67 -2.65 14.96
C LEU A 152 10.37 -3.88 15.81
N PRO A 153 11.33 -4.79 16.10
CA PRO A 153 11.11 -5.99 16.90
C PRO A 153 10.31 -5.78 18.19
N GLY A 154 10.57 -4.70 18.92
CA GLY A 154 9.91 -4.37 20.19
C GLY A 154 8.55 -3.68 20.10
N ALA A 155 8.00 -3.43 18.90
CA ALA A 155 6.68 -2.80 18.76
C ALA A 155 5.60 -3.66 19.41
N ARG A 156 4.97 -3.16 20.49
CA ARG A 156 3.92 -3.87 21.23
C ARG A 156 2.55 -3.51 20.66
N GLY A 157 1.58 -4.41 20.83
CA GLY A 157 0.16 -4.08 20.64
C GLY A 157 -0.33 -3.90 19.19
N LEU A 158 0.32 -4.55 18.22
CA LEU A 158 -0.06 -4.50 16.80
C LEU A 158 -0.98 -5.64 16.34
N SER A 159 -0.75 -6.86 16.83
CA SER A 159 -1.61 -8.01 16.55
C SER A 159 -1.30 -9.16 17.50
N PRO A 160 -2.31 -9.93 17.94
CA PRO A 160 -2.09 -11.15 18.73
C PRO A 160 -1.38 -12.27 17.95
N LYS A 161 -1.30 -12.19 16.61
CA LYS A 161 -0.71 -13.22 15.73
C LYS A 161 0.61 -12.79 15.09
N GLU A 162 1.29 -11.83 15.69
CA GLU A 162 2.56 -11.35 15.16
C GLU A 162 3.63 -12.45 15.21
N THR A 163 4.33 -12.65 14.10
CA THR A 163 5.53 -13.51 14.05
C THR A 163 6.71 -12.71 13.52
N ILE A 164 7.84 -12.82 14.20
CA ILE A 164 9.08 -12.11 13.87
C ILE A 164 10.13 -13.15 13.49
N VAL A 165 10.70 -13.01 12.30
CA VAL A 165 11.83 -13.82 11.84
C VAL A 165 12.98 -12.89 11.50
N VAL A 166 14.16 -13.17 12.05
CA VAL A 166 15.39 -12.47 11.67
C VAL A 166 16.38 -13.40 11.03
N LYS A 167 17.00 -12.91 9.97
CA LYS A 167 18.00 -13.64 9.19
C LYS A 167 19.15 -12.70 8.87
N GLU A 168 20.36 -13.10 9.24
CA GLU A 168 21.56 -12.47 8.71
C GLU A 168 21.69 -12.84 7.23
N VAL A 169 21.61 -11.84 6.35
CA VAL A 169 21.65 -12.02 4.89
C VAL A 169 23.08 -11.83 4.36
N GLN A 170 23.86 -11.01 5.05
CA GLN A 170 25.29 -10.78 4.84
C GLN A 170 25.94 -10.47 6.20
N PRO A 171 27.27 -10.61 6.36
CA PRO A 171 27.94 -10.29 7.62
C PRO A 171 27.59 -8.89 8.13
N GLY A 172 26.90 -8.81 9.26
CA GLY A 172 26.46 -7.56 9.88
C GLY A 172 25.20 -6.93 9.28
N ILE A 173 24.55 -7.55 8.29
CA ILE A 173 23.28 -7.09 7.72
C ILE A 173 22.19 -8.12 8.01
N PHE A 174 21.16 -7.65 8.71
CA PHE A 174 20.04 -8.46 9.18
C PHE A 174 18.75 -8.06 8.48
N LEU A 175 18.04 -9.05 7.95
CA LEU A 175 16.67 -8.90 7.48
C LEU A 175 15.71 -9.28 8.62
N VAL A 176 14.87 -8.33 9.02
CA VAL A 176 13.77 -8.49 9.97
C VAL A 176 12.47 -8.64 9.18
N GLN A 177 11.83 -9.79 9.30
CA GLN A 177 10.52 -10.06 8.74
C GLN A 177 9.49 -10.11 9.86
N LYS A 178 8.54 -9.18 9.86
CA LYS A 178 7.36 -9.22 10.73
C LYS A 178 6.12 -9.59 9.95
N ARG A 179 5.40 -10.63 10.38
CA ARG A 179 4.14 -11.05 9.75
C ARG A 179 2.97 -10.77 10.69
N PHE A 180 1.94 -10.18 10.10
CA PHE A 180 0.64 -9.88 10.69
C PHE A 180 -0.44 -10.63 9.89
N ASP A 181 -1.72 -10.37 10.18
CA ASP A 181 -2.86 -10.96 9.48
C ASP A 181 -2.92 -10.46 8.02
N GLY A 182 -2.21 -11.13 7.11
CA GLY A 182 -2.16 -10.78 5.68
C GLY A 182 -1.24 -9.63 5.31
N VAL A 183 -0.41 -9.15 6.24
CA VAL A 183 0.65 -8.15 5.97
C VAL A 183 2.00 -8.70 6.41
N VAL A 184 3.04 -8.47 5.62
CA VAL A 184 4.42 -8.72 6.00
C VAL A 184 5.23 -7.44 5.87
N LEU A 185 5.87 -6.99 6.94
CA LEU A 185 6.85 -5.92 6.90
C LEU A 185 8.25 -6.52 6.85
N LEU A 186 9.06 -6.04 5.91
CA LEU A 186 10.46 -6.39 5.75
C LEU A 186 11.30 -5.14 6.03
N SER A 187 12.12 -5.23 7.07
CA SER A 187 13.10 -4.20 7.42
C SER A 187 14.50 -4.78 7.39
N MET A 188 15.49 -3.96 7.09
CA MET A 188 16.89 -4.36 7.13
C MET A 188 17.65 -3.49 8.12
N ALA A 189 18.52 -4.12 8.90
CA ALA A 189 19.40 -3.46 9.87
C ALA A 189 20.86 -3.72 9.51
N ARG A 190 21.74 -2.76 9.76
CA ARG A 190 23.20 -2.92 9.63
C ARG A 190 23.90 -2.66 10.96
N THR A 191 24.82 -3.53 11.36
CA THR A 191 25.61 -3.34 12.59
C THR A 191 26.66 -2.25 12.41
N GLN A 192 27.00 -1.56 13.51
CA GLN A 192 28.02 -0.50 13.51
C GLN A 192 29.44 -1.07 13.30
N ASN A 193 29.71 -2.28 13.79
CA ASN A 193 31.05 -2.87 13.82
C ASN A 193 31.48 -3.53 12.49
N SER A 194 30.72 -3.36 11.40
CA SER A 194 31.12 -3.88 10.09
C SER A 194 32.26 -3.01 9.53
N SER A 195 33.51 -3.32 9.92
CA SER A 195 34.73 -2.65 9.43
C SER A 195 35.00 -2.87 7.94
N SER A 196 34.30 -3.83 7.32
CA SER A 196 34.43 -4.16 5.91
C SER A 196 33.36 -3.49 5.05
N GLY A 197 33.72 -2.34 4.45
CA GLY A 197 33.16 -1.92 3.16
C GLY A 197 32.20 -0.73 3.15
N ARG A 198 32.42 0.14 2.15
CA ARG A 198 31.55 1.26 1.76
C ARG A 198 30.07 0.86 1.76
N SER A 199 29.21 1.73 2.27
CA SER A 199 27.75 1.66 2.13
C SER A 199 27.40 1.62 0.64
N GLY A 200 27.19 0.41 0.13
CA GLY A 200 26.70 0.17 -1.22
C GLY A 200 25.18 -0.01 -1.20
N PRO A 201 24.49 0.31 -2.30
CA PRO A 201 23.08 -0.03 -2.44
C PRO A 201 22.92 -1.55 -2.40
N ILE A 202 21.98 -2.03 -1.57
CA ILE A 202 21.61 -3.44 -1.47
C ILE A 202 20.32 -3.63 -2.26
N ILE A 203 20.30 -4.54 -3.22
CA ILE A 203 19.09 -4.88 -3.94
C ILE A 203 18.40 -6.01 -3.19
N LEU A 204 17.25 -5.71 -2.58
CA LEU A 204 16.42 -6.70 -1.91
C LEU A 204 15.41 -7.30 -2.89
N GLN A 205 15.56 -8.60 -3.16
CA GLN A 205 14.67 -9.37 -4.03
C GLN A 205 13.78 -10.30 -3.19
N VAL A 206 12.47 -10.20 -3.37
CA VAL A 206 11.49 -10.97 -2.60
C VAL A 206 10.55 -11.71 -3.53
N CYS A 207 10.55 -13.04 -3.43
CA CYS A 207 9.55 -13.89 -4.07
C CYS A 207 8.33 -14.05 -3.16
N ALA A 208 7.17 -13.61 -3.62
CA ALA A 208 5.93 -13.57 -2.84
C ALA A 208 4.70 -14.01 -3.64
N LYS A 209 3.76 -14.70 -2.98
CA LYS A 209 2.52 -15.21 -3.59
C LYS A 209 1.34 -14.26 -3.34
N ALA A 210 0.65 -13.86 -4.42
CA ALA A 210 -0.59 -13.06 -4.36
C ALA A 210 -0.53 -11.86 -3.41
N MET A 211 0.56 -11.09 -3.49
CA MET A 211 0.74 -9.89 -2.68
C MET A 211 0.88 -8.66 -3.57
N TRP A 212 0.35 -7.54 -3.10
CA TRP A 212 0.87 -6.24 -3.46
C TRP A 212 2.15 -6.00 -2.67
N ALA A 213 3.08 -5.26 -3.23
CA ALA A 213 4.29 -4.86 -2.52
C ALA A 213 4.44 -3.35 -2.60
N ARG A 214 4.89 -2.74 -1.51
CA ARG A 214 5.16 -1.31 -1.39
C ARG A 214 6.55 -1.11 -0.81
N GLY A 215 7.37 -0.32 -1.48
CA GLY A 215 8.62 0.22 -0.93
C GLY A 215 8.45 1.67 -0.50
N ALA A 216 9.54 2.32 -0.10
CA ALA A 216 9.54 3.74 0.25
C ALA A 216 9.07 4.64 -0.91
N ALA A 217 9.40 4.26 -2.15
CA ALA A 217 9.00 4.98 -3.37
C ALA A 217 7.55 4.70 -3.83
N GLY A 218 6.78 3.87 -3.11
CA GLY A 218 5.40 3.52 -3.46
C GLY A 218 5.21 2.07 -3.88
N LEU A 219 4.20 1.80 -4.72
CA LEU A 219 3.84 0.44 -5.11
C LEU A 219 4.87 -0.15 -6.08
N LEU A 220 5.35 -1.34 -5.76
CA LEU A 220 6.32 -2.06 -6.56
C LEU A 220 5.62 -2.86 -7.67
N THR A 221 6.25 -2.91 -8.84
CA THR A 221 5.75 -3.70 -9.97
C THR A 221 6.17 -5.16 -9.81
N ALA A 222 5.20 -6.06 -9.82
CA ALA A 222 5.43 -7.50 -9.81
C ALA A 222 6.16 -7.94 -11.09
N LYS A 223 7.32 -8.58 -10.94
CA LYS A 223 8.05 -9.24 -12.02
C LYS A 223 7.75 -10.74 -12.02
N ARG A 224 7.88 -11.37 -13.18
CA ARG A 224 7.81 -12.83 -13.28
C ARG A 224 9.02 -13.44 -12.59
N VAL A 225 8.81 -14.44 -11.75
CA VAL A 225 9.90 -15.18 -11.10
C VAL A 225 10.72 -15.94 -12.15
N PRO A 226 12.06 -15.79 -12.17
CA PRO A 226 12.94 -16.59 -13.02
C PRO A 226 12.80 -18.09 -12.75
N ALA A 227 12.82 -18.93 -13.80
CA ALA A 227 12.61 -20.37 -13.67
C ALA A 227 13.58 -21.06 -12.68
N ALA A 228 14.82 -20.58 -12.60
CA ALA A 228 15.83 -21.08 -11.66
C ALA A 228 15.46 -20.81 -10.19
N LEU A 229 14.82 -19.67 -9.89
CA LEU A 229 14.29 -19.36 -8.57
C LEU A 229 12.99 -20.10 -8.31
N GLU A 230 12.13 -20.23 -9.33
CA GLU A 230 10.84 -20.94 -9.23
C GLU A 230 11.00 -22.39 -8.74
N GLN A 231 12.06 -23.08 -9.17
CA GLN A 231 12.37 -24.44 -8.71
C GLN A 231 12.75 -24.51 -7.21
N LYS A 232 13.28 -23.42 -6.64
CA LYS A 232 13.66 -23.34 -5.22
C LYS A 232 12.47 -22.97 -4.34
N LEU A 233 11.39 -22.44 -4.92
CA LEU A 233 10.20 -22.07 -4.15
C LEU A 233 9.44 -23.32 -3.69
N PRO A 234 8.84 -23.27 -2.49
CA PRO A 234 8.06 -24.40 -1.98
C PRO A 234 6.84 -24.65 -2.86
N CYS A 235 6.62 -25.91 -3.21
CA CYS A 235 5.43 -26.36 -3.93
C CYS A 235 4.17 -26.04 -3.12
N GLN A 236 3.14 -25.50 -3.78
CA GLN A 236 1.93 -25.07 -3.09
C GLN A 236 1.06 -26.23 -2.61
N LEU A 237 1.29 -27.46 -3.10
CA LEU A 237 0.50 -28.63 -2.72
C LEU A 237 1.15 -29.50 -1.64
N CYS A 238 2.48 -29.55 -1.59
CA CYS A 238 3.21 -30.39 -0.62
C CYS A 238 4.25 -29.65 0.20
N ALA A 239 4.40 -28.33 0.03
CA ALA A 239 5.42 -27.48 0.65
C ALA A 239 6.89 -27.84 0.34
N GLN A 240 7.15 -28.91 -0.41
CA GLN A 240 8.51 -29.30 -0.81
C GLN A 240 9.01 -28.47 -1.97
N SER A 241 10.28 -28.08 -1.95
CA SER A 241 10.96 -27.44 -3.09
C SER A 241 11.29 -28.44 -4.20
N GLY A 242 11.80 -27.95 -5.33
CA GLY A 242 12.32 -28.76 -6.44
C GLY A 242 11.32 -29.03 -7.57
N HIS A 243 10.06 -28.62 -7.43
CA HIS A 243 9.06 -28.76 -8.47
C HIS A 243 7.96 -27.69 -8.39
N ALA A 244 7.42 -27.33 -9.55
CA ALA A 244 6.25 -26.46 -9.62
C ALA A 244 4.98 -27.21 -9.19
N SER A 245 4.00 -26.51 -8.59
CA SER A 245 2.72 -27.10 -8.14
C SER A 245 1.96 -27.86 -9.23
N ARG A 246 2.11 -27.43 -10.50
CA ARG A 246 1.54 -28.14 -11.66
C ARG A 246 2.11 -29.55 -11.85
N ASN A 247 3.36 -29.77 -11.43
CA ASN A 247 4.11 -31.01 -11.57
C ASN A 247 4.25 -31.76 -10.23
N CYS A 248 3.49 -31.37 -9.20
CA CYS A 248 3.59 -32.02 -7.90
C CYS A 248 3.18 -33.49 -7.97
N PRO A 249 3.98 -34.45 -7.45
CA PRO A 249 3.62 -35.87 -7.46
C PRO A 249 2.36 -36.16 -6.63
N ASN A 250 2.06 -35.33 -5.62
CA ASN A 250 0.88 -35.45 -4.75
C ASN A 250 -0.40 -34.85 -5.37
N GLN A 251 -0.61 -34.96 -6.69
CA GLN A 251 -1.80 -34.39 -7.35
C GLN A 251 -3.13 -34.90 -6.79
N ARG A 252 -3.13 -36.11 -6.23
CA ARG A 252 -4.33 -36.73 -5.61
C ARG A 252 -4.83 -35.97 -4.38
N ARG A 253 -3.98 -35.16 -3.72
CA ARG A 253 -4.37 -34.30 -2.60
C ARG A 253 -5.00 -32.97 -3.02
N ARG A 254 -5.12 -32.68 -4.32
CA ARG A 254 -5.83 -31.47 -4.78
C ARG A 254 -7.27 -31.55 -4.27
N PRO A 255 -7.70 -30.62 -3.40
CA PRO A 255 -9.11 -30.52 -3.04
C PRO A 255 -9.91 -30.44 -4.35
N ARG A 256 -11.00 -31.22 -4.51
CA ARG A 256 -11.80 -31.16 -5.75
C ARG A 256 -12.31 -29.74 -6.06
N TYR A 257 -12.40 -28.90 -5.02
CA TYR A 257 -12.77 -27.48 -5.09
C TYR A 257 -11.58 -26.51 -5.30
N ALA A 258 -10.32 -26.95 -5.20
CA ALA A 258 -9.13 -26.16 -5.50
C ALA A 258 -8.92 -25.89 -7.00
N ARG A 259 -9.85 -26.32 -7.87
CA ARG A 259 -9.85 -25.96 -9.30
C ARG A 259 -10.12 -24.46 -9.53
N TRP A 260 -10.58 -23.73 -8.52
CA TRP A 260 -10.95 -22.32 -8.64
C TRP A 260 -9.83 -21.44 -8.08
N SER A 261 -9.01 -20.86 -8.97
CA SER A 261 -8.13 -19.67 -8.86
C SER A 261 -7.15 -19.49 -7.67
N HIS A 262 -7.42 -20.06 -6.51
CA HIS A 262 -6.82 -19.75 -5.22
C HIS A 262 -5.51 -20.51 -4.96
N ASP A 263 -5.37 -21.72 -5.53
CA ASP A 263 -4.12 -22.51 -5.53
C ASP A 263 -3.22 -22.28 -6.76
N LEU A 264 -3.53 -21.26 -7.56
CA LEU A 264 -2.79 -20.90 -8.77
C LEU A 264 -2.20 -19.49 -8.74
N ALA A 265 -2.31 -18.79 -7.61
CA ALA A 265 -1.65 -17.51 -7.47
C ALA A 265 -0.16 -17.68 -7.77
N ALA A 266 0.29 -17.00 -8.82
CA ALA A 266 1.66 -17.04 -9.29
C ALA A 266 2.56 -16.42 -8.23
N TRP A 267 3.75 -16.99 -8.10
CA TRP A 267 4.83 -16.31 -7.40
C TRP A 267 5.24 -15.10 -8.23
N ASN A 268 5.36 -13.96 -7.56
CA ASN A 268 5.85 -12.71 -8.11
C ASN A 268 7.19 -12.38 -7.47
N LEU A 269 8.08 -11.78 -8.26
CA LEU A 269 9.33 -11.21 -7.78
C LEU A 269 9.15 -9.70 -7.59
N PHE A 270 9.46 -9.21 -6.41
CA PHE A 270 9.52 -7.80 -6.08
C PHE A 270 10.96 -7.42 -5.79
N GLU A 271 11.37 -6.25 -6.23
CA GLU A 271 12.74 -5.75 -6.05
C GLU A 271 12.67 -4.32 -5.51
N VAL A 272 13.55 -4.01 -4.55
CA VAL A 272 13.70 -2.66 -4.02
C VAL A 272 15.18 -2.41 -3.72
N ASP A 273 15.65 -1.22 -4.07
CA ASP A 273 16.99 -0.75 -3.71
C ASP A 273 16.94 -0.19 -2.29
N VAL A 274 17.84 -0.67 -1.44
CA VAL A 274 17.92 -0.31 -0.02
C VAL A 274 19.27 0.32 0.26
N CYS A 275 19.25 1.55 0.76
CA CYS A 275 20.42 2.20 1.35
C CYS A 275 20.37 1.98 2.87
N LEU A 276 21.42 1.38 3.44
CA LEU A 276 21.53 1.12 4.88
C LEU A 276 22.78 1.76 5.43
N ASP A 277 22.58 2.79 6.26
CA ASP A 277 23.67 3.37 7.04
C ASP A 277 24.08 2.42 8.18
N PRO A 278 25.36 2.38 8.56
CA PRO A 278 25.81 1.62 9.72
C PRO A 278 25.04 2.05 10.97
N GLY A 279 24.51 1.08 11.72
CA GLY A 279 23.70 1.35 12.89
C GLY A 279 22.21 1.59 12.61
N ALA A 280 21.80 1.73 11.34
CA ALA A 280 20.43 2.09 11.00
C ALA A 280 19.54 0.86 10.74
N LEU A 281 18.25 1.00 11.05
CA LEU A 281 17.17 0.14 10.58
C LEU A 281 16.34 0.88 9.54
N SER A 282 16.10 0.24 8.39
CA SER A 282 15.25 0.78 7.35
C SER A 282 14.11 -0.18 7.00
N LEU A 283 12.89 0.35 6.88
CA LEU A 283 11.77 -0.39 6.32
C LEU A 283 11.95 -0.46 4.80
N CYS A 284 12.16 -1.67 4.28
CA CYS A 284 12.45 -1.88 2.87
C CYS A 284 11.18 -2.12 2.06
N MET A 285 10.29 -2.98 2.58
CA MET A 285 9.14 -3.44 1.82
C MET A 285 7.98 -3.85 2.73
N ALA A 286 6.77 -3.42 2.40
CA ALA A 286 5.53 -3.95 2.94
C ALA A 286 4.85 -4.83 1.88
N LEU A 287 4.59 -6.09 2.22
CA LEU A 287 3.86 -7.03 1.38
C LEU A 287 2.45 -7.20 1.93
N VAL A 288 1.45 -7.10 1.06
CA VAL A 288 0.04 -7.14 1.42
C VAL A 288 -0.61 -8.28 0.67
N ALA A 289 -0.97 -9.33 1.40
CA ALA A 289 -1.66 -10.47 0.84
C ALA A 289 -3.08 -10.10 0.39
N SER A 290 -3.46 -10.53 -0.81
CA SER A 290 -4.88 -10.63 -1.15
C SER A 290 -5.42 -11.90 -0.50
N SER A 291 -6.12 -11.80 0.63
CA SER A 291 -6.65 -12.90 1.44
C SER A 291 -5.59 -13.75 2.18
N GLU A 292 -5.96 -14.95 2.65
CA GLU A 292 -5.10 -15.91 3.37
C GLU A 292 -3.92 -16.48 2.54
N GLN A 293 -3.67 -15.94 1.35
CA GLN A 293 -2.79 -16.54 0.33
C GLN A 293 -1.37 -15.98 0.32
N GLY A 294 -1.04 -15.11 1.28
CA GLY A 294 0.27 -14.48 1.39
C GLY A 294 1.33 -15.48 1.83
N ALA A 295 2.25 -15.81 0.93
CA ALA A 295 3.45 -16.56 1.27
C ALA A 295 4.69 -15.79 0.82
N VAL A 296 5.69 -15.71 1.69
CA VAL A 296 7.04 -15.23 1.36
C VAL A 296 7.93 -16.45 1.17
N GLY A 297 8.52 -16.57 0.00
CA GLY A 297 9.38 -17.68 -0.38
C GLY A 297 10.85 -17.31 -0.15
N SER A 298 11.56 -17.06 -1.26
CA SER A 298 12.96 -16.65 -1.22
C SER A 298 13.10 -15.15 -1.01
N VAL A 299 14.04 -14.77 -0.14
CA VAL A 299 14.55 -13.40 -0.04
C VAL A 299 16.05 -13.44 -0.33
N VAL A 300 16.50 -12.65 -1.29
CA VAL A 300 17.89 -12.58 -1.75
C VAL A 300 18.34 -11.12 -1.69
N THR A 301 19.59 -10.91 -1.29
CA THR A 301 20.24 -9.60 -1.35
C THR A 301 21.38 -9.67 -2.36
N ASP A 302 21.44 -8.72 -3.28
CA ASP A 302 22.58 -8.54 -4.19
C ASP A 302 23.27 -7.19 -3.89
N ASP A 303 24.61 -7.16 -3.89
CA ASP A 303 25.42 -5.99 -3.53
C ASP A 303 25.46 -4.92 -4.64
N GLY A 304 24.56 -5.02 -5.62
CA GLY A 304 24.42 -4.07 -6.72
C GLY A 304 25.64 -3.98 -7.64
N ARG A 305 26.73 -4.72 -7.36
CA ARG A 305 27.92 -4.82 -8.22
C ARG A 305 27.58 -5.66 -9.44
N LYS A 306 26.89 -5.04 -10.39
CA LYS A 306 26.78 -5.56 -11.76
C LYS A 306 28.21 -5.74 -12.28
N SER A 307 28.68 -6.98 -12.32
CA SER A 307 29.83 -7.33 -13.13
C SER A 307 29.50 -6.93 -14.56
N ALA A 308 30.32 -6.04 -15.15
CA ALA A 308 30.11 -5.56 -16.49
C ALA A 308 30.13 -6.76 -17.47
N GLY A 309 28.95 -7.24 -17.89
CA GLY A 309 28.83 -8.23 -18.97
C GLY A 309 28.00 -9.50 -18.70
N GLY A 310 27.39 -9.67 -17.53
CA GLY A 310 26.54 -10.86 -17.27
C GLY A 310 25.35 -10.54 -16.38
N TYR A 311 24.26 -11.32 -16.51
CA TYR A 311 23.27 -11.39 -15.43
C TYR A 311 24.05 -11.74 -14.15
N PRO A 312 23.91 -10.97 -13.06
CA PRO A 312 24.60 -11.29 -11.82
C PRO A 312 24.16 -12.68 -11.39
N THR A 313 25.11 -13.61 -11.35
CA THR A 313 24.92 -14.85 -10.60
C THR A 313 24.89 -14.40 -9.14
N PRO A 314 23.75 -14.50 -8.43
CA PRO A 314 23.68 -14.06 -7.05
C PRO A 314 24.79 -14.76 -6.28
N ALA A 315 25.61 -14.00 -5.55
CA ALA A 315 26.54 -14.59 -4.59
C ALA A 315 25.72 -15.56 -3.73
N LEU A 316 26.15 -16.82 -3.65
CA LEU A 316 25.47 -17.91 -2.96
C LEU A 316 25.49 -17.69 -1.43
N GLY A 317 24.90 -16.60 -0.97
CA GLY A 317 24.44 -16.43 0.41
C GLY A 317 23.23 -17.35 0.63
N SER A 318 23.14 -17.94 1.82
CA SER A 318 22.26 -19.05 2.17
C SER A 318 20.86 -19.03 1.51
N THR A 319 20.65 -19.84 0.47
CA THR A 319 19.32 -20.08 -0.12
C THR A 319 18.50 -21.10 0.67
N GLY A 320 18.76 -21.24 1.98
CA GLY A 320 18.06 -22.19 2.84
C GLY A 320 16.56 -21.86 2.96
N PRO A 321 15.70 -22.88 3.14
CA PRO A 321 14.29 -22.67 3.43
C PRO A 321 14.14 -21.79 4.68
N PHE A 322 13.11 -20.94 4.68
CA PHE A 322 12.77 -20.08 5.82
C PHE A 322 12.29 -20.95 6.98
N ASN A 323 13.23 -21.37 7.84
CA ASN A 323 12.89 -22.00 9.11
C ASN A 323 12.65 -20.88 10.14
N PRO A 324 11.45 -20.78 10.74
CA PRO A 324 11.19 -19.77 11.74
C PRO A 324 12.09 -20.03 12.95
N ILE A 325 12.94 -19.06 13.30
CA ILE A 325 13.52 -18.99 14.64
C ILE A 325 12.37 -18.52 15.54
N THR A 326 11.80 -19.43 16.32
CA THR A 326 10.60 -19.15 17.14
C THR A 326 10.91 -18.47 18.47
N SER A 327 12.18 -18.29 18.81
CA SER A 327 12.60 -17.62 20.04
C SER A 327 13.90 -16.87 19.80
N TRP A 328 13.91 -15.60 20.17
CA TRP A 328 15.13 -14.82 20.31
C TRP A 328 15.65 -14.99 21.74
N ASP A 329 16.95 -14.86 21.93
CA ASP A 329 17.44 -14.46 23.25
C ASP A 329 17.19 -12.95 23.45
N GLU A 330 17.04 -12.51 24.70
CA GLU A 330 16.80 -11.10 25.04
C GLU A 330 17.92 -10.19 24.53
N GLU A 331 19.13 -10.71 24.36
CA GLU A 331 20.32 -9.99 23.94
C GLU A 331 20.27 -9.59 22.45
N GLN A 332 19.73 -10.44 21.58
CA GLN A 332 19.50 -10.12 20.16
C GLN A 332 18.42 -9.05 19.99
N ILE A 333 17.34 -9.13 20.80
CA ILE A 333 16.29 -8.10 20.83
C ILE A 333 16.89 -6.79 21.34
N ARG A 334 17.71 -6.85 22.40
CA ARG A 334 18.40 -5.70 22.97
C ARG A 334 19.35 -5.06 21.97
N ARG A 335 20.16 -5.83 21.24
CA ARG A 335 21.05 -5.33 20.18
C ARG A 335 20.28 -4.65 19.05
N CYS A 336 19.15 -5.21 18.62
CA CYS A 336 18.28 -4.54 17.64
C CYS A 336 17.60 -3.29 18.21
N SER A 337 17.30 -3.27 19.51
CA SER A 337 16.68 -2.11 20.18
C SER A 337 17.68 -0.97 20.41
N LEU A 338 18.95 -1.29 20.68
CA LEU A 338 20.05 -0.33 20.81
C LEU A 338 20.38 0.38 19.48
N LEU A 339 20.14 -0.28 18.34
CA LEU A 339 20.22 0.35 17.01
C LEU A 339 19.12 1.39 16.74
N ASN A 340 18.15 1.54 17.65
CA ASN A 340 16.99 2.42 17.50
C ASN A 340 16.89 3.49 18.60
N ALA A 341 17.98 3.78 19.32
CA ALA A 341 18.04 5.04 20.05
C ALA A 341 17.77 6.17 19.02
N PRO A 342 16.82 7.10 19.28
CA PRO A 342 16.62 8.23 18.39
C PRO A 342 17.99 8.87 18.16
N ALA A 343 18.31 9.20 16.90
CA ALA A 343 19.45 10.05 16.66
C ALA A 343 19.29 11.27 17.57
N PRO A 344 20.32 11.67 18.35
CA PRO A 344 20.22 12.83 19.22
C PRO A 344 19.69 14.00 18.39
N SER A 345 18.76 14.79 18.93
CA SER A 345 18.21 15.96 18.22
C SER A 345 19.35 16.85 17.73
N GLU A 346 19.14 17.66 16.68
CA GLU A 346 20.18 18.63 16.25
C GLU A 346 20.65 19.51 17.41
N GLU A 347 19.75 19.81 18.35
CA GLU A 347 20.04 20.50 19.60
C GLU A 347 20.90 19.67 20.57
N ALA A 348 20.64 18.38 20.74
CA ALA A 348 21.47 17.49 21.56
C ALA A 348 22.85 17.23 20.91
N GLN A 349 22.92 17.17 19.58
CA GLN A 349 24.17 17.07 18.83
C GLN A 349 25.00 18.37 18.97
N LEU A 350 24.33 19.52 18.89
CA LEU A 350 24.96 20.83 19.10
C LEU A 350 25.42 21.00 20.56
N ALA A 351 24.59 20.63 21.53
CA ALA A 351 24.94 20.66 22.95
C ALA A 351 26.14 19.76 23.26
N ARG A 352 26.19 18.57 22.66
CA ARG A 352 27.34 17.67 22.78
C ARG A 352 28.60 18.24 22.13
N ALA A 353 28.48 18.86 20.95
CA ALA A 353 29.61 19.51 20.29
C ALA A 353 30.14 20.71 21.09
N ILE A 354 29.25 21.50 21.69
CA ILE A 354 29.59 22.61 22.58
C ILE A 354 30.28 22.09 23.85
N ALA A 355 29.73 21.05 24.49
CA ALA A 355 30.30 20.44 25.69
C ALA A 355 31.72 19.88 25.44
N LEU A 356 31.92 19.20 24.31
CA LEU A 356 33.25 18.69 23.92
C LEU A 356 34.24 19.83 23.65
N SER A 357 33.81 20.90 22.98
CA SER A 357 34.66 22.07 22.74
C SER A 357 35.03 22.81 24.03
N LEU A 358 34.11 22.91 24.99
CA LEU A 358 34.37 23.51 26.31
C LEU A 358 35.28 22.63 27.17
N ALA A 359 35.14 21.31 27.09
CA ALA A 359 36.03 20.36 27.77
C ALA A 359 37.48 20.49 27.26
N GLU A 360 37.67 20.58 25.94
CA GLU A 360 38.98 20.81 25.32
C GLU A 360 39.62 22.14 25.76
N GLN A 361 38.83 23.20 25.93
CA GLN A 361 39.33 24.50 26.41
C GLN A 361 39.65 24.52 27.91
N SER A 362 38.94 23.71 28.70
CA SER A 362 39.12 23.66 30.16
C SER A 362 40.25 22.72 30.62
N GLY A 363 40.81 21.90 29.72
CA GLY A 363 41.85 20.92 30.04
C GLY A 363 41.36 19.77 30.93
N GLN A 364 40.04 19.55 31.03
CA GLN A 364 39.46 18.43 31.77
C GLN A 364 39.46 17.13 30.97
N ASP A 365 39.65 16.02 31.67
CA ASP A 365 39.78 14.68 31.11
C ASP A 365 38.46 14.23 30.45
N PRO A 366 38.44 13.85 29.14
CA PRO A 366 37.20 13.58 28.39
C PRO A 366 36.36 12.40 28.91
N VAL A 367 36.91 11.59 29.83
CA VAL A 367 36.23 10.46 30.46
C VAL A 367 35.18 10.92 31.49
N LEU A 368 35.32 12.12 32.08
CA LEU A 368 34.34 12.68 33.02
C LEU A 368 33.15 13.35 32.32
N THR A 369 33.30 13.77 31.06
CA THR A 369 32.22 14.40 30.27
C THR A 369 31.16 13.44 29.77
N ASP A 370 31.49 12.17 29.52
CA ASP A 370 30.48 11.17 29.12
C ASP A 370 29.53 10.80 30.27
N ALA A 371 29.95 10.95 31.53
CA ALA A 371 29.11 10.70 32.71
C ALA A 371 28.13 11.84 33.03
N LEU A 372 28.36 13.06 32.51
CA LEU A 372 27.48 14.22 32.67
C LEU A 372 26.52 14.40 31.48
N ALA A 373 26.74 13.71 30.36
CA ALA A 373 25.90 13.76 29.17
C ALA A 373 24.65 12.85 29.24
N GLU A 374 24.48 12.05 30.30
CA GLU A 374 23.29 11.21 30.52
C GLU A 374 22.10 11.98 31.14
N ASP A 375 22.30 13.25 31.52
CA ASP A 375 21.24 14.10 32.11
C ASP A 375 21.01 15.34 31.23
N GLU A 376 20.08 15.22 30.26
CA GLU A 376 19.78 16.24 29.25
C GLU A 376 19.39 17.60 29.89
N ASP A 377 18.72 17.58 31.04
CA ASP A 377 18.29 18.80 31.74
C ASP A 377 19.47 19.55 32.38
N ALA A 378 20.48 18.83 32.89
CA ALA A 378 21.67 19.43 33.48
C ALA A 378 22.56 20.10 32.42
N ALA A 379 22.69 19.48 31.24
CA ALA A 379 23.44 20.05 30.12
C ALA A 379 22.77 21.30 29.54
N LEU A 380 21.43 21.30 29.41
CA LEU A 380 20.65 22.47 28.99
C LEU A 380 20.72 23.61 30.00
N GLN A 381 20.66 23.31 31.30
CA GLN A 381 20.73 24.32 32.34
C GLN A 381 22.14 24.95 32.45
N ALA A 382 23.20 24.17 32.22
CA ALA A 382 24.57 24.70 32.12
C ALA A 382 24.77 25.60 30.88
N ALA A 383 24.24 25.19 29.72
CA ALA A 383 24.30 25.99 28.49
C ALA A 383 23.49 27.30 28.59
N LEU A 384 22.33 27.27 29.25
CA LEU A 384 21.49 28.43 29.48
C LEU A 384 22.18 29.46 30.40
N MET A 385 22.85 28.99 31.46
CA MET A 385 23.62 29.85 32.36
C MET A 385 24.82 30.49 31.67
N ALA A 386 25.53 29.75 30.81
CA ALA A 386 26.64 30.28 30.01
C ALA A 386 26.20 31.33 28.97
N SER A 387 24.97 31.22 28.43
CA SER A 387 24.44 32.16 27.44
C SER A 387 23.96 33.49 28.05
N LEU A 388 23.74 33.57 29.37
CA LEU A 388 23.27 34.77 30.04
C LEU A 388 24.39 35.77 30.40
N GLU A 389 25.65 35.37 30.30
CA GLU A 389 26.80 36.22 30.68
C GLU A 389 27.40 37.03 29.51
N GLY A 390 26.90 36.85 28.28
CA GLY A 390 27.44 37.52 27.10
C GLY A 390 26.39 38.18 26.20
N THR A 391 26.33 39.52 26.26
CA THR A 391 26.22 40.48 25.12
C THR A 391 25.13 41.56 25.30
N PRO A 392 25.47 42.87 25.17
CA PRO A 392 24.55 44.00 25.31
C PRO A 392 23.76 44.32 24.03
N ALA A 393 22.59 44.93 24.23
CA ALA A 393 21.58 45.25 23.23
C ALA A 393 21.90 46.47 22.34
N THR A 394 21.54 46.41 21.05
CA THR A 394 21.22 47.59 20.24
C THR A 394 20.00 47.31 19.34
N ALA A 395 19.12 48.31 19.29
CA ALA A 395 17.84 48.31 18.59
C ALA A 395 17.93 49.07 17.25
N GLY A 396 17.04 48.74 16.31
CA GLY A 396 16.83 49.52 15.09
C GLY A 396 15.64 49.01 14.28
N ALA A 397 14.62 49.86 14.13
CA ALA A 397 13.39 49.66 13.38
C ALA A 397 13.45 50.32 11.99
N GLU A 398 12.77 49.79 10.97
CA GLU A 398 12.21 50.62 9.87
C GLU A 398 11.16 49.89 9.00
N GLN A 399 10.41 50.70 8.25
CA GLN A 399 9.04 50.52 7.72
C GLN A 399 8.93 49.99 6.27
N VAL A 400 7.78 49.33 5.98
CA VAL A 400 6.82 49.35 4.82
C VAL A 400 7.16 50.32 3.65
N PRO A 401 6.86 50.11 2.31
CA PRO A 401 5.55 49.66 1.79
C PRO A 401 5.40 49.06 0.34
N ASN A 402 4.13 48.72 0.00
CA ASN A 402 3.39 48.83 -1.28
C ASN A 402 3.18 47.66 -2.29
N GLU A 403 1.88 47.39 -2.51
CA GLU A 403 1.11 46.73 -3.60
C GLU A 403 1.24 47.45 -5.00
N PRO A 404 0.48 47.12 -6.09
CA PRO A 404 -0.19 45.88 -6.60
C PRO A 404 -0.03 45.67 -8.15
N LYS A 405 -0.64 44.60 -8.74
CA LYS A 405 -1.49 44.61 -9.99
C LYS A 405 -1.66 43.24 -10.71
N ALA A 406 -2.94 42.85 -10.87
CA ALA A 406 -3.68 42.50 -12.12
C ALA A 406 -3.10 41.46 -13.14
N THR A 407 -3.81 40.45 -13.66
CA THR A 407 -4.90 40.52 -14.66
C THR A 407 -5.35 39.11 -15.12
N THR A 408 -6.66 38.93 -15.33
CA THR A 408 -7.40 38.25 -16.44
C THR A 408 -6.81 37.03 -17.21
N LYS A 409 -7.58 35.93 -17.36
CA LYS A 409 -8.20 35.52 -18.66
C LYS A 409 -9.06 34.24 -18.64
N ASP A 410 -10.08 34.34 -19.48
CA ASP A 410 -11.19 33.47 -19.85
C ASP A 410 -10.89 32.18 -20.64
N SER A 411 -11.83 31.25 -20.51
CA SER A 411 -12.49 30.44 -21.56
C SER A 411 -11.68 29.53 -22.50
N LYS A 412 -12.02 28.22 -22.49
CA LYS A 412 -12.14 27.46 -23.74
C LYS A 412 -13.16 26.31 -23.69
N ARG A 413 -14.19 26.50 -24.51
CA ARG A 413 -15.35 25.65 -24.78
C ARG A 413 -15.03 24.61 -25.87
N SER A 414 -15.64 23.43 -25.71
CA SER A 414 -16.02 22.38 -26.68
C SER A 414 -15.53 22.41 -28.14
N LYS A 415 -15.03 21.26 -28.62
CA LYS A 415 -15.26 20.77 -29.99
C LYS A 415 -15.52 19.26 -29.97
N ALA A 416 -16.80 18.89 -30.03
CA ALA A 416 -17.24 17.55 -30.39
C ALA A 416 -17.35 17.51 -31.93
N GLY A 417 -16.46 16.77 -32.56
CA GLY A 417 -16.53 16.48 -34.00
C GLY A 417 -17.39 15.23 -34.23
N GLU A 418 -18.42 15.36 -35.06
CA GLU A 418 -19.12 14.24 -35.67
C GLU A 418 -18.14 13.41 -36.50
N LYS A 419 -17.66 12.30 -35.92
CA LYS A 419 -17.12 11.21 -36.73
C LYS A 419 -18.30 10.43 -37.29
N LYS A 420 -18.56 10.56 -38.60
CA LYS A 420 -19.33 9.56 -39.35
C LYS A 420 -18.76 8.19 -39.00
N ALA A 421 -19.51 7.39 -38.25
CA ALA A 421 -19.11 6.05 -37.87
C ALA A 421 -18.99 5.24 -39.16
N SER A 422 -17.76 5.04 -39.64
CA SER A 422 -17.48 4.17 -40.77
C SER A 422 -18.01 2.77 -40.42
N GLN A 423 -19.06 2.33 -41.12
CA GLN A 423 -19.57 0.97 -41.02
C GLN A 423 -18.43 0.03 -41.40
N THR A 424 -17.98 -0.79 -40.45
CA THR A 424 -16.93 -1.76 -40.76
C THR A 424 -17.55 -2.98 -41.44
N PRO A 425 -16.83 -3.67 -42.35
CA PRO A 425 -17.30 -4.95 -42.91
C PRO A 425 -17.65 -5.98 -41.84
N ALA A 426 -16.97 -5.91 -40.69
CA ALA A 426 -17.23 -6.73 -39.51
C ALA A 426 -18.60 -6.46 -38.87
N ASP A 427 -19.02 -5.19 -38.76
CA ASP A 427 -20.33 -4.85 -38.22
C ASP A 427 -21.47 -5.29 -39.16
N MET A 428 -21.24 -5.25 -40.47
CA MET A 428 -22.19 -5.70 -41.49
C MET A 428 -22.51 -7.20 -41.36
N GLU A 429 -21.50 -8.04 -41.09
CA GLU A 429 -21.68 -9.49 -40.86
C GLU A 429 -22.66 -9.75 -39.68
N VAL A 430 -22.58 -8.95 -38.61
CA VAL A 430 -23.50 -9.06 -37.47
C VAL A 430 -24.91 -8.60 -37.84
N ALA A 431 -25.04 -7.51 -38.60
CA ALA A 431 -26.34 -6.98 -39.04
C ALA A 431 -27.07 -7.95 -39.99
N GLU A 432 -26.36 -8.58 -40.92
CA GLU A 432 -26.90 -9.59 -41.82
C GLU A 432 -27.34 -10.86 -41.07
N ALA A 433 -26.59 -11.29 -40.05
CA ALA A 433 -26.98 -12.40 -39.20
C ALA A 433 -28.28 -12.11 -38.43
N ILE A 434 -28.48 -10.87 -37.97
CA ILE A 434 -29.73 -10.44 -37.34
C ILE A 434 -30.89 -10.44 -38.35
N ALA A 435 -30.67 -9.92 -39.56
CA ALA A 435 -31.68 -9.95 -40.62
C ALA A 435 -32.09 -11.39 -41.00
N ALA A 436 -31.13 -12.31 -41.08
CA ALA A 436 -31.40 -13.72 -41.33
C ALA A 436 -32.21 -14.37 -40.20
N LEU A 437 -31.95 -14.01 -38.94
CA LEU A 437 -32.74 -14.48 -37.80
C LEU A 437 -34.17 -13.90 -37.82
N ALA A 438 -34.33 -12.62 -38.21
CA ALA A 438 -35.63 -11.99 -38.35
C ALA A 438 -36.48 -12.66 -39.44
N ARG A 439 -35.90 -12.93 -40.62
CA ARG A 439 -36.58 -13.62 -41.74
C ARG A 439 -37.05 -15.03 -41.41
N ARG A 440 -36.38 -15.72 -40.47
CA ARG A 440 -36.73 -17.09 -40.05
C ARG A 440 -37.90 -17.15 -39.06
N ARG A 441 -38.29 -16.03 -38.48
CA ARG A 441 -39.36 -15.97 -37.48
C ARG A 441 -40.71 -15.72 -38.15
N PRO A 442 -41.80 -16.30 -37.63
CA PRO A 442 -43.14 -16.03 -38.14
C PRO A 442 -43.43 -14.53 -38.00
N GLY A 443 -43.78 -13.89 -39.13
CA GLY A 443 -43.99 -12.44 -39.20
C GLY A 443 -42.75 -11.62 -39.57
N GLY A 444 -41.55 -12.21 -39.70
CA GLY A 444 -40.35 -11.48 -40.11
C GLY A 444 -39.81 -10.50 -39.06
N VAL A 445 -40.29 -10.64 -37.82
CA VAL A 445 -40.13 -9.67 -36.73
C VAL A 445 -39.42 -10.34 -35.55
N VAL A 446 -38.43 -9.68 -34.97
CA VAL A 446 -37.74 -10.11 -33.74
C VAL A 446 -37.50 -8.92 -32.83
N ASN A 447 -37.85 -9.04 -31.55
CA ASN A 447 -37.57 -7.99 -30.58
C ASN A 447 -36.13 -8.06 -30.04
N ILE A 448 -35.60 -6.93 -29.57
CA ILE A 448 -34.21 -6.86 -29.06
C ILE A 448 -33.98 -7.77 -27.83
N ASN A 449 -35.03 -8.06 -27.07
CA ASN A 449 -34.96 -8.95 -25.91
C ASN A 449 -34.76 -10.40 -26.34
N GLU A 450 -35.45 -10.85 -27.39
CA GLU A 450 -35.31 -12.18 -27.99
C GLU A 450 -33.91 -12.37 -28.55
N LEU A 451 -33.36 -11.39 -29.29
CA LEU A 451 -31.96 -11.46 -29.77
C LEU A 451 -30.96 -11.69 -28.62
N ASN A 452 -31.24 -11.10 -27.45
CA ASN A 452 -30.38 -11.18 -26.26
C ASN A 452 -30.70 -12.33 -25.31
N GLN A 453 -31.87 -12.95 -25.40
CA GLN A 453 -32.35 -13.94 -24.42
C GLN A 453 -32.54 -15.32 -25.01
N ASP A 454 -33.06 -15.42 -26.24
CA ASP A 454 -33.37 -16.68 -26.93
C ASP A 454 -32.09 -17.50 -27.21
N ALA A 455 -32.17 -18.81 -26.96
CA ALA A 455 -31.02 -19.71 -27.09
C ALA A 455 -30.55 -19.87 -28.54
N ALA A 456 -31.48 -19.90 -29.50
CA ALA A 456 -31.16 -20.03 -30.92
C ALA A 456 -30.49 -18.75 -31.45
N CYS A 457 -30.99 -17.57 -31.07
CA CYS A 457 -30.37 -16.30 -31.42
C CYS A 457 -28.97 -16.16 -30.79
N LYS A 458 -28.81 -16.50 -29.50
CA LYS A 458 -27.50 -16.47 -28.82
C LYS A 458 -26.46 -17.38 -29.47
N LYS A 459 -26.86 -18.56 -29.94
CA LYS A 459 -25.96 -19.53 -30.58
C LYS A 459 -25.32 -18.95 -31.83
N VAL A 460 -26.05 -18.12 -32.57
CA VAL A 460 -25.56 -17.44 -33.77
C VAL A 460 -24.83 -16.14 -33.43
N LEU A 461 -25.40 -15.31 -32.56
CA LEU A 461 -24.93 -13.93 -32.35
C LEU A 461 -23.75 -13.82 -31.37
N LYS A 462 -23.66 -14.65 -30.32
CA LYS A 462 -22.57 -14.53 -29.32
C LYS A 462 -21.16 -14.71 -29.91
N PRO A 463 -20.91 -15.70 -30.80
CA PRO A 463 -19.61 -15.84 -31.45
C PRO A 463 -19.25 -14.61 -32.27
N LEU A 464 -20.20 -14.05 -33.04
CA LEU A 464 -20.00 -12.88 -33.88
C LEU A 464 -19.77 -11.59 -33.07
N GLN A 465 -20.56 -11.37 -32.02
CA GLN A 465 -20.37 -10.26 -31.08
C GLN A 465 -18.99 -10.30 -30.41
N LYS A 466 -18.53 -11.51 -30.02
CA LYS A 466 -17.21 -11.68 -29.42
C LYS A 466 -16.09 -11.48 -30.44
N LYS A 467 -16.25 -11.99 -31.67
CA LYS A 467 -15.28 -11.85 -32.77
C LYS A 467 -15.06 -10.38 -33.13
N HIS A 468 -16.14 -9.60 -33.17
CA HIS A 468 -16.11 -8.20 -33.64
C HIS A 468 -16.16 -7.15 -32.53
N GLY A 469 -16.25 -7.57 -31.26
CA GLY A 469 -16.33 -6.64 -30.12
C GLY A 469 -17.62 -5.82 -30.07
N VAL A 470 -18.71 -6.32 -30.64
CA VAL A 470 -19.98 -5.60 -30.81
C VAL A 470 -20.93 -5.88 -29.64
N LYS A 471 -21.51 -4.81 -29.07
CA LYS A 471 -22.61 -4.88 -28.09
C LYS A 471 -23.92 -4.43 -28.73
N LEU A 472 -24.89 -5.35 -28.84
CA LEU A 472 -26.20 -5.03 -29.39
C LEU A 472 -26.94 -4.02 -28.49
N SER A 473 -27.25 -2.86 -29.07
CA SER A 473 -28.00 -1.77 -28.46
C SER A 473 -28.80 -1.06 -29.55
N LYS A 474 -29.84 -0.32 -29.17
CA LYS A 474 -30.64 0.49 -30.11
C LYS A 474 -29.75 1.37 -31.00
N ALA A 475 -28.83 2.11 -30.38
CA ALA A 475 -27.88 2.98 -31.07
C ALA A 475 -26.91 2.26 -32.02
N TRP A 476 -26.67 0.96 -31.82
CA TRP A 476 -25.86 0.17 -32.76
C TRP A 476 -26.72 -0.30 -33.94
N LEU A 477 -27.95 -0.77 -33.70
CA LEU A 477 -28.86 -1.23 -34.76
C LEU A 477 -29.25 -0.10 -35.73
N GLU A 478 -29.42 1.13 -35.22
CA GLU A 478 -29.70 2.33 -36.02
C GLU A 478 -28.61 2.66 -37.04
N LYS A 479 -27.41 2.09 -36.91
CA LYS A 479 -26.32 2.27 -37.87
C LYS A 479 -26.51 1.48 -39.17
N PHE A 480 -27.45 0.54 -39.23
CA PHE A 480 -27.67 -0.35 -40.39
C PHE A 480 -29.06 -0.18 -41.01
N PRO A 481 -29.49 1.05 -41.35
CA PRO A 481 -30.82 1.31 -41.92
C PRO A 481 -31.01 0.66 -43.29
N GLN A 482 -29.94 0.23 -43.96
CA GLN A 482 -29.99 -0.46 -45.25
C GLN A 482 -30.33 -1.95 -45.13
N ILE A 483 -30.10 -2.58 -43.97
CA ILE A 483 -30.39 -4.02 -43.74
C ILE A 483 -31.56 -4.21 -42.78
N LEU A 484 -31.68 -3.33 -41.77
CA LEU A 484 -32.63 -3.46 -40.67
C LEU A 484 -33.61 -2.30 -40.68
N ALA A 485 -34.88 -2.60 -40.41
CA ALA A 485 -35.90 -1.62 -40.06
C ALA A 485 -36.25 -1.78 -38.57
N LEU A 486 -36.31 -0.66 -37.87
CA LEU A 486 -36.57 -0.60 -36.43
C LEU A 486 -37.93 0.08 -36.22
N SER A 487 -38.79 -0.57 -35.44
CA SER A 487 -40.05 -0.01 -34.96
C SER A 487 -40.12 -0.11 -33.44
N GLU A 488 -40.80 0.83 -32.80
CA GLU A 488 -41.07 0.79 -31.36
C GLU A 488 -42.53 0.37 -31.15
N GLU A 489 -42.72 -0.83 -30.59
CA GLU A 489 -44.04 -1.32 -30.17
C GLU A 489 -44.07 -1.31 -28.64
N GLY A 490 -44.68 -0.28 -28.07
CA GLY A 490 -44.68 -0.04 -26.63
C GLY A 490 -43.29 0.26 -26.08
N SER A 491 -42.84 -0.54 -25.11
CA SER A 491 -41.51 -0.41 -24.49
C SER A 491 -40.44 -1.30 -25.14
N THR A 492 -40.80 -2.05 -26.19
CA THR A 492 -39.91 -2.99 -26.85
C THR A 492 -39.50 -2.52 -28.23
N LEU A 493 -38.18 -2.53 -28.48
CA LEU A 493 -37.63 -2.28 -29.81
C LEU A 493 -37.75 -3.54 -30.66
N VAL A 494 -38.43 -3.39 -31.79
CA VAL A 494 -38.74 -4.43 -32.75
C VAL A 494 -37.85 -4.27 -33.98
N VAL A 495 -37.23 -5.36 -34.42
CA VAL A 495 -36.29 -5.40 -35.55
C VAL A 495 -36.86 -6.26 -36.67
N THR A 496 -36.97 -5.69 -37.86
CA THR A 496 -37.38 -6.37 -39.09
C THR A 496 -36.26 -6.32 -40.13
N ALA A 497 -36.15 -7.35 -40.95
CA ALA A 497 -35.22 -7.32 -42.09
C ALA A 497 -35.84 -6.52 -43.23
N LYS A 498 -35.11 -5.58 -43.81
CA LYS A 498 -35.51 -4.97 -45.08
C LYS A 498 -35.38 -6.01 -46.20
N ALA A 499 -36.33 -5.97 -47.14
CA ALA A 499 -36.43 -6.87 -48.27
C ALA A 499 -35.20 -6.74 -49.18
#